data_AF-A0A0V0SX40-F1
#
_entry.id   AF-A0A0V0SX40-F1
#
_cell.length_a   1.000
_cell.length_b   1.000
_cell.length_c   1.000
_cell.angle_alpha   90.00
_cell.angle_beta   90.00
_cell.angle_gamma   90.00
#
_symmetry.space_group_name_H-M   'P 1'
#
loop_
_entity.id
_entity.type
_entity.pdbx_description
1 polymer ?
#
loop_
_entity_poly.entity_id
_entity_poly.type
_entity_poly.pdbx_seq_one_letter_code
_entity_poly.pdbx_strand_id
1 'polypeptide(L)' 'LFGGFHRGEEVEPALRESLKKLKLNYVDLYLIHTPMSFKKSDKELVMLVDDHIIPDPVDHLETWK' A
#
# COMPACT_ATOMS: atom_id res chain seq x y z
N LEU A 1 -2.06 -5.68 0.16
CA LEU A 1 -1.68 -4.27 0.33
C LEU A 1 -0.18 -4.10 0.14
N PHE A 2 0.25 -3.36 -0.88
CA PHE A 2 1.67 -3.09 -1.15
C PHE A 2 2.20 -1.96 -0.25
N GLY A 3 3.51 -1.94 0.04
CA GLY A 3 4.09 -1.09 1.10
C GLY A 3 3.93 0.44 0.91
N GLY A 4 3.64 0.88 -0.31
CA GLY A 4 3.31 2.28 -0.62
C GLY A 4 1.86 2.69 -0.29
N PHE A 5 1.10 1.84 0.40
CA PHE A 5 -0.30 2.08 0.75
C PHE A 5 -0.59 1.74 2.22
N HIS A 6 0.39 1.91 3.11
CA HIS A 6 0.24 1.57 4.53
C HIS A 6 -0.47 2.64 5.36
N ARG A 7 -0.68 3.85 4.83
CA ARG A 7 -1.45 4.91 5.51
C ARG A 7 -2.92 4.52 5.50
N GLY A 8 -3.60 4.65 6.65
CA GLY A 8 -4.98 4.17 6.82
C GLY A 8 -5.95 4.71 5.75
N GLU A 9 -5.79 5.99 5.41
CA GLU A 9 -6.59 6.67 4.37
C GLU A 9 -6.40 6.09 2.95
N GLU A 10 -5.34 5.32 2.70
CA GLU A 10 -5.02 4.74 1.40
C GLU A 10 -5.44 3.28 1.26
N VAL A 11 -5.75 2.60 2.37
CA VAL A 11 -6.04 1.16 2.39
C VAL A 11 -7.32 0.81 1.66
N GLU A 12 -8.42 1.52 1.97
CA GLU A 12 -9.71 1.30 1.29
C GLU A 12 -9.63 1.61 -0.21
N PRO A 13 -9.07 2.75 -0.66
CA PRO A 13 -8.84 3.00 -2.08
C PRO A 13 -8.04 1.90 -2.78
N ALA A 14 -6.95 1.43 -2.17
CA ALA A 14 -6.12 0.36 -2.73
C ALA A 14 -6.87 -0.98 -2.85
N LEU A 15 -7.69 -1.32 -1.86
CA LEU A 15 -8.55 -2.51 -1.92
C LEU A 15 -9.61 -2.38 -3.03
N ARG A 16 -10.29 -1.24 -3.12
CA ARG A 16 -11.30 -0.97 -4.16
C ARG A 16 -10.71 -1.06 -5.56
N GLU A 17 -9.51 -0.52 -5.77
CA GLU A 17 -8.79 -0.64 -7.04
C GLU A 17 -8.48 -2.11 -7.37
N SER A 18 -8.00 -2.87 -6.38
CA SER A 18 -7.70 -4.30 -6.53
C SER A 18 -8.95 -5.10 -6.92
N LEU A 19 -10.07 -4.88 -6.21
CA LEU A 19 -11.37 -5.49 -6.51
C LEU A 19 -11.84 -5.16 -7.92
N LYS A 20 -11.73 -3.89 -8.34
CA LYS A 20 -12.08 -3.45 -9.70
C LYS A 20 -11.24 -4.17 -10.77
N LYS A 21 -9.92 -4.26 -10.58
CA LYS A 21 -9.02 -4.96 -11.51
C LYS A 21 -9.31 -6.45 -11.60
N LEU A 22 -9.63 -7.07 -10.47
CA LEU A 22 -9.95 -8.50 -10.37
C LEU A 22 -11.41 -8.82 -10.76
N LYS A 23 -12.26 -7.79 -10.97
CA LYS A 23 -13.70 -7.94 -11.22
C LYS A 23 -14.42 -8.72 -10.11
N LEU A 24 -14.04 -8.44 -8.85
CA LEU A 24 -14.62 -9.05 -7.66
C LEU A 24 -15.38 -8.00 -6.85
N ASN A 25 -16.38 -8.45 -6.10
CA ASN A 25 -17.10 -7.61 -5.15
C ASN A 25 -16.50 -7.65 -3.74
N TYR A 26 -15.76 -8.70 -3.41
CA TYR A 26 -15.07 -8.90 -2.13
C TYR A 26 -13.86 -9.84 -2.30
N VAL A 27 -13.04 -9.93 -1.25
CA VAL A 27 -12.00 -10.97 -1.08
C VAL A 27 -12.17 -11.59 0.29
N ASP A 28 -11.95 -12.90 0.43
CA ASP A 28 -12.01 -13.59 1.72
C ASP A 28 -10.88 -13.15 2.66
N LEU A 29 -9.74 -12.74 2.10
CA LEU A 29 -8.55 -12.36 2.84
C LEU A 29 -7.81 -11.21 2.15
N TYR A 30 -7.49 -10.17 2.92
CA TYR A 30 -6.65 -9.06 2.47
C TYR A 30 -5.52 -8.84 3.46
N LEU A 31 -4.27 -8.92 2.98
CA LEU A 31 -3.06 -8.94 3.81
C LEU A 31 -2.21 -7.69 3.60
N ILE A 32 -1.48 -7.30 4.65
CA ILE A 32 -0.28 -6.48 4.51
C ILE A 32 0.76 -7.35 3.80
N HIS A 33 1.25 -6.93 2.63
CA HIS A 33 2.17 -7.74 1.84
C HIS A 33 3.59 -7.75 2.42
N THR A 34 4.00 -6.65 3.05
CA THR A 34 5.31 -6.49 3.70
C THR A 34 5.17 -5.60 4.94
N PRO A 35 5.92 -5.81 6.03
CA PRO A 35 5.86 -4.92 7.20
C PRO A 35 6.55 -3.56 6.98
N MET A 36 7.25 -3.38 5.86
CA MET A 36 7.97 -2.16 5.52
C MET A 36 7.07 -1.21 4.72
N SER A 37 6.99 0.06 5.13
CA SER A 37 6.38 1.13 4.34
C SER A 37 7.43 1.93 3.59
N PHE A 38 7.07 2.41 2.40
CA PHE A 38 7.96 3.19 1.54
C PHE A 38 7.20 4.32 0.87
N LYS A 39 7.89 5.44 0.66
CA LYS A 39 7.30 6.60 -0.01
C LYS A 39 6.99 6.24 -1.46
N LYS A 40 5.88 6.77 -1.96
CA LYS A 40 5.48 6.74 -3.37
C LYS A 40 5.34 8.15 -3.92
N SER A 41 5.24 8.26 -5.24
CA SER A 41 4.89 9.50 -5.93
C SER A 41 3.64 9.28 -6.78
N ASP A 42 3.09 10.35 -7.37
CA ASP A 42 1.94 10.25 -8.27
C ASP A 42 2.19 9.35 -9.49
N LYS A 43 3.45 9.12 -9.86
CA LYS A 43 3.85 8.35 -11.05
C LYS A 43 4.39 6.96 -10.72
N GLU A 44 4.88 6.74 -9.50
CA GLU A 44 5.63 5.55 -9.14
C GLU A 44 5.18 4.99 -7.79
N LEU A 45 4.94 3.67 -7.75
CA LEU A 45 4.52 2.94 -6.54
C LEU A 45 5.63 2.81 -5.50
N VAL A 46 6.89 3.06 -5.90
CA VAL A 46 8.07 3.09 -5.04
C VAL A 46 8.93 4.26 -5.48
N MET A 47 9.19 5.21 -4.58
CA MET A 47 10.11 6.30 -4.82
C MET A 47 11.55 5.85 -4.57
N LEU A 48 12.44 6.14 -5.51
CA LEU A 48 13.87 5.91 -5.40
C LEU A 48 14.63 7.24 -5.32
N VAL A 49 15.65 7.30 -4.46
CA VAL A 49 16.66 8.36 -4.45
C VAL A 49 18.02 7.68 -4.46
N ASP A 50 18.85 8.02 -5.45
CA ASP A 50 20.16 7.39 -5.66
C ASP A 50 20.09 5.86 -5.66
N ASP A 51 19.12 5.29 -6.39
CA ASP A 51 18.82 3.85 -6.47
C ASP A 51 18.40 3.16 -5.15
N HIS A 52 18.11 3.94 -4.11
CA HIS A 52 17.64 3.43 -2.82
C HIS A 52 16.15 3.71 -2.59
N ILE A 53 15.44 2.72 -2.05
CA ILE A 53 14.05 2.86 -1.60
C ILE A 53 14.02 3.80 -0.40
N ILE A 54 13.12 4.78 -0.44
CA ILE A 54 12.92 5.72 0.67
C ILE A 54 11.85 5.18 1.63
N PRO A 55 12.19 4.88 2.90
CA PRO A 55 11.21 4.44 3.88
C PRO A 55 10.16 5.53 4.18
N ASP A 56 8.93 5.10 4.41
CA ASP A 56 7.89 5.94 5.01
C ASP A 56 7.78 5.56 6.50
N PRO A 57 7.84 6.51 7.45
CA PRO A 57 7.78 6.23 8.90
C PRO A 57 6.44 5.66 9.41
N VAL A 58 5.54 5.23 8.53
CA VAL A 58 4.27 4.61 8.91
C VAL A 58 4.52 3.19 9.43
N ASP A 59 4.16 2.95 10.68
CA ASP A 59 4.15 1.61 11.25
C ASP A 59 2.99 0.79 10.65
N HIS A 60 3.29 -0.42 10.18
CA HIS A 60 2.31 -1.37 9.65
C HIS A 60 1.17 -1.71 10.64
N LEU A 61 1.38 -1.54 11.95
CA LEU A 61 0.33 -1.71 12.96
C LEU A 61 -0.75 -0.61 12.89
N GLU A 62 -0.43 0.55 12.32
CA GLU A 62 -1.38 1.65 12.12
C GLU A 62 -2.21 1.47 10.84
N THR A 63 -1.82 0.56 9.94
CA THR A 63 -2.43 0.39 8.62
C THR A 63 -3.92 0.02 8.67
N TRP A 64 -4.36 -0.74 9.68
CA TRP A 64 -5.75 -1.19 9.80
C TRP A 64 -6.58 -0.42 10.84
N LYS A 65 -6.01 0.62 11.42
CA LYS A 65 -6.72 1.48 12.38
C LYS A 65 -7.58 2.49 11.65
#